data_AF-A0A536ZDS8-F1
#
_entry.id   AF-A0A536ZDS8-F1
#
_cell.length_a   1.000
_cell.length_b   1.000
_cell.length_c   1.000
_cell.angle_alpha   90.00
_cell.angle_beta   90.00
_cell.angle_gamma   90.00
#
_symmetry.space_group_name_H-M   'P 1'
#
loop_
_entity.id
_entity.type
_entity.pdbx_description
1 polymer ?
#
loop_
_entity_poly.entity_id
_entity_poly.type
_entity_poly.pdbx_seq_one_letter_code
_entity_poly.pdbx_strand_id
1 'polypeptide(L)' 'MNVLAIDVGGTHVKILATGQKQHREFVSGPTFTPQK' A
#
# COMPACT_ATOMS: atom_id res chain seq x y z
N MET A 1 2.00 -13.61 -14.92
CA MET A 1 2.85 -12.66 -14.18
C MET A 1 2.08 -12.19 -12.98
N ASN A 2 2.66 -12.24 -11.79
CA ASN A 2 2.00 -11.82 -10.55
C ASN A 2 2.60 -10.49 -10.13
N VAL A 3 1.77 -9.45 -10.00
CA VAL A 3 2.18 -8.08 -9.67
C VAL A 3 1.45 -7.62 -8.41
N LEU A 4 2.19 -6.94 -7.53
CA LEU A 4 1.66 -6.25 -6.37
C LEU A 4 1.85 -4.75 -6.59
N ALA A 5 0.75 -4.01 -6.75
CA ALA A 5 0.77 -2.56 -6.78
C ALA A 5 0.64 -2.03 -5.35
N ILE A 6 1.57 -1.17 -4.95
CA ILE A 6 1.57 -0.48 -3.66
C ILE A 6 1.59 1.02 -3.93
N ASP A 7 0.56 1.71 -3.46
CA ASP A 7 0.46 3.17 -3.48
C ASP A 7 0.67 3.69 -2.06
N VAL A 8 1.70 4.52 -1.88
CA VAL A 8 2.11 5.07 -0.59
C VAL A 8 1.79 6.56 -0.58
N GLY A 9 0.75 6.93 0.15
CA GLY A 9 0.39 8.32 0.41
C GLY A 9 0.98 8.82 1.73
N GLY A 10 0.64 10.06 2.11
CA GLY A 10 1.13 10.67 3.36
C GLY A 10 0.56 10.03 4.63
N THR A 11 -0.66 9.52 4.58
CA THR A 11 -1.36 8.97 5.77
C THR A 11 -1.88 7.54 5.59
N HIS A 12 -1.86 7.02 4.36
CA HIS A 12 -2.43 5.71 4.03
C HIS A 12 -1.54 4.98 3.03
N VAL A 13 -1.62 3.64 3.07
CA VAL A 13 -1.03 2.75 2.09
C VAL A 13 -2.13 1.88 1.50
N LYS A 14 -2.18 1.82 0.17
CA LYS A 14 -3.15 1.03 -0.59
C LYS A 14 -2.44 -0.06 -1.38
N ILE A 15 -3.02 -1.25 -1.40
CA ILE A 15 -2.41 -2.44 -1.98
C ILE A 15 -3.41 -3.16 -2.88
N LEU A 16 -3.00 -3.47 -4.11
CA LEU A 16 -3.78 -4.30 -5.04
C LEU A 16 -2.90 -5.37 -5.68
N ALA A 17 -3.29 -6.63 -5.50
CA ALA A 17 -2.63 -7.77 -6.12
C ALA A 17 -3.37 -8.20 -7.40
N THR A 18 -2.63 -8.75 -8.37
CA THR A 18 -3.22 -9.34 -9.58
C THR A 18 -4.35 -10.32 -9.23
N GLY A 19 -5.50 -10.19 -9.89
CA GLY A 19 -6.68 -11.03 -9.69
C GLY A 19 -7.58 -10.62 -8.51
N GLN A 20 -7.16 -9.66 -7.68
CA GLN A 20 -8.03 -9.07 -6.65
C GLN A 20 -8.80 -7.90 -7.24
N LYS A 21 -10.10 -7.82 -6.94
CA LYS A 21 -10.98 -6.72 -7.41
C LYS A 21 -10.99 -5.52 -6.44
N GLN A 22 -10.76 -5.78 -5.17
CA GLN A 22 -10.75 -4.76 -4.13
C GLN A 22 -9.34 -4.60 -3.59
N HIS A 23 -8.91 -3.35 -3.46
CA HIS A 23 -7.68 -3.01 -2.77
C HIS A 23 -7.83 -3.20 -1.26
N ARG A 24 -6.70 -3.41 -0.59
CA ARG A 24 -6.59 -3.34 0.87
C ARG A 24 -5.94 -2.02 1.24
N GLU A 25 -6.34 -1.45 2.37
CA GLU A 25 -5.84 -0.15 2.83
C GLU A 25 -5.56 -0.18 4.33
N PHE A 26 -4.51 0.52 4.75
CA PHE A 26 -4.22 0.79 6.16
C PHE A 26 -3.63 2.20 6.35
N VAL A 27 -3.80 2.76 7.55
CA VAL A 27 -3.21 4.05 7.95
C VAL A 27 -1.72 3.85 8.22
N SER A 28 -0.86 4.61 7.55
CA SER A 28 0.59 4.45 7.63
C SER A 28 1.13 4.92 8.99
N GLY A 29 0.65 6.03 9.52
CA GLY A 29 1.10 6.53 10.82
C GLY A 29 2.61 6.86 10.88
N PRO A 30 3.10 7.41 12.01
CA PRO A 30 4.48 7.91 12.12
C PRO A 30 5.55 6.82 12.04
N THR A 31 5.22 5.58 12.41
CA THR A 31 6.13 4.43 12.35
C THR A 31 6.39 3.94 10.93
N PHE A 32 5.65 4.44 9.95
CA PHE A 32 5.76 4.07 8.53
C PHE A 32 6.34 5.22 7.70
N THR A 33 7.27 5.96 8.32
CA THR A 33 8.07 7.02 7.69
C THR A 33 9.31 6.41 7.05
N PRO A 34 9.61 6.68 5.76
CA PRO A 34 10.82 6.18 5.11
C PRO A 34 12.09 6.58 5.86
N GLN A 35 12.99 5.61 6.04
CA GLN A 35 14.32 5.86 6.61
C GLN A 35 15.35 5.99 5.49
N LYS A 36 16.46 6.67 5.80
CA LYS A 36 17.60 6.84 4.89
C LYS A 36 18.46 5.59 4.81
#